data_AF-A0A1H2SLG1-F1
#
_entry.id   AF-A0A1H2SLG1-F1
#
_cell.length_a   1.000
_cell.length_b   1.000
_cell.length_c   1.000
_cell.angle_alpha   90.00
_cell.angle_beta   90.00
_cell.angle_gamma   90.00
#
_symmetry.space_group_name_H-M   'P 1'
#
loop_
_entity.id
_entity.type
_entity.pdbx_description
1 polymer ?
#
loop_
_entity_poly.entity_id
_entity_poly.type
_entity_poly.pdbx_seq_one_letter_code
_entity_poly.pdbx_strand_id
1 'polypeptide(L)'
;MLKKIKVSKFEEKTEDFIEVFSWCIKPSWKVSHLYTILRVSAELLNPLLNIVAVFISRQIINHISASVGNFNTFSIYNLLLLMDLIALLKVIMIKVQIYSRIVHSEQLDHWITRNMIEFSFNVDLAYFDNPNYQDKITSAMRDGSILVQALGSSISAISAIISFLIAFVIL
;
A
#
# COMPACT_ATOMS: atom_id res chain seq x y z
N MET A 1 10.77 35.22 -7.96
CA MET A 1 9.30 35.01 -7.80
C MET A 1 8.83 33.62 -8.19
N LEU A 2 9.26 33.03 -9.33
CA LEU A 2 8.84 31.69 -9.77
C LEU A 2 9.13 30.53 -8.78
N LYS A 3 10.20 30.63 -7.98
CA LYS A 3 10.59 29.60 -6.99
C LYS A 3 9.62 29.53 -5.79
N LYS A 4 9.05 30.68 -5.35
CA LYS A 4 8.06 30.72 -4.25
C LYS A 4 6.70 30.16 -4.68
N ILE A 5 6.28 30.41 -5.93
CA ILE A 5 5.00 29.92 -6.47
C ILE A 5 5.02 28.39 -6.63
N LYS A 6 6.17 27.80 -7.02
CA LYS A 6 6.31 26.34 -7.11
C LYS A 6 6.28 25.66 -5.74
N VAL A 7 6.85 26.28 -4.71
CA VAL A 7 6.89 25.72 -3.35
C VAL A 7 5.50 25.77 -2.71
N SER A 8 4.79 26.91 -2.80
CA SER A 8 3.43 27.03 -2.25
C SER A 8 2.45 26.05 -2.90
N LYS A 9 2.56 25.83 -4.22
CA LYS A 9 1.73 24.87 -4.95
C LYS A 9 2.07 23.40 -4.63
N PHE A 10 3.27 23.15 -4.11
CA PHE A 10 3.69 21.81 -3.68
C PHE A 10 3.15 21.52 -2.28
N GLU A 11 3.22 22.50 -1.38
CA GLU A 11 2.63 22.42 -0.02
C GLU A 11 1.11 22.18 -0.08
N GLU A 12 0.39 22.96 -0.89
CA GLU A 12 -1.07 22.80 -1.10
C GLU A 12 -1.43 21.39 -1.58
N LYS A 13 -0.68 20.84 -2.55
CA LYS A 13 -0.90 19.47 -3.04
C LYS A 13 -0.60 18.38 -1.99
N THR A 14 0.33 18.64 -1.08
CA THR A 14 0.63 17.68 -0.01
C THR A 14 -0.44 17.69 1.07
N GLU A 15 -1.02 18.85 1.37
CA GLU A 15 -2.13 18.98 2.31
C GLU A 15 -3.38 18.28 1.77
N ASP A 16 -3.72 18.50 0.50
CA ASP A 16 -4.83 17.80 -0.18
C ASP A 16 -4.66 16.27 -0.12
N PHE A 17 -3.45 15.77 -0.35
CA PHE A 17 -3.17 14.33 -0.28
C PHE A 17 -3.36 13.78 1.14
N ILE A 18 -2.89 14.49 2.17
CA ILE A 18 -3.03 14.08 3.57
C ILE A 18 -4.51 14.09 3.98
N GLU A 19 -5.27 15.09 3.54
CA GLU A 19 -6.71 15.18 3.82
C GLU A 19 -7.47 14.02 3.19
N VAL A 20 -7.27 13.76 1.90
CA VAL A 20 -7.89 12.64 1.19
C VAL A 20 -7.48 11.31 1.81
N PHE A 21 -6.20 11.14 2.16
CA PHE A 21 -5.69 9.93 2.80
C PHE A 21 -6.32 9.69 4.18
N SER A 22 -6.39 10.73 5.01
CA SER A 22 -7.05 10.70 6.33
C SER A 22 -8.54 10.36 6.19
N TRP A 23 -9.20 10.95 5.20
CA TRP A 23 -10.60 10.68 4.92
C TRP A 23 -10.84 9.25 4.43
N CYS A 24 -9.92 8.67 3.64
CA CYS A 24 -9.99 7.27 3.21
C CYS A 24 -9.71 6.28 4.35
N ILE A 25 -8.78 6.59 5.27
CA ILE A 25 -8.44 5.73 6.40
C ILE A 25 -9.61 5.56 7.38
N LYS A 26 -10.37 6.64 7.65
CA LYS A 26 -11.51 6.59 8.60
C LYS A 26 -12.53 5.47 8.28
N PRO A 27 -13.09 5.36 7.06
CA PRO A 27 -14.01 4.29 6.69
C PRO A 27 -13.32 2.92 6.59
N SER A 28 -12.07 2.86 6.10
CA SER A 28 -11.27 1.62 6.08
C SER A 28 -11.11 0.99 7.46
N TRP A 29 -10.79 1.82 8.46
CA TRP A 29 -10.64 1.40 9.85
C TRP A 29 -11.97 0.94 10.47
N LYS A 30 -13.07 1.61 10.10
CA LYS A 30 -14.43 1.27 10.56
C LYS A 30 -14.92 -0.06 9.99
N VAL A 31 -14.49 -0.43 8.78
CA VAL A 31 -14.90 -1.68 8.11
C VAL A 31 -14.04 -2.85 8.54
N SER A 32 -12.70 -2.73 8.55
CA SER A 32 -11.83 -3.78 9.11
C SER A 32 -10.46 -3.28 9.54
N HIS A 33 -10.30 -3.11 10.86
CA HIS A 33 -9.05 -2.74 11.50
C HIS A 33 -7.91 -3.74 11.25
N LEU A 34 -8.18 -5.06 11.34
CA LEU A 34 -7.15 -6.10 11.17
C LEU A 34 -6.55 -6.10 9.76
N TYR A 35 -7.39 -6.04 8.72
CA TYR A 35 -6.90 -6.05 7.34
C TYR A 35 -6.23 -4.72 6.95
N THR A 36 -6.65 -3.60 7.54
CA THR A 36 -5.97 -2.31 7.33
C THR A 36 -4.55 -2.35 7.90
N ILE A 37 -4.36 -2.87 9.12
CA ILE A 37 -3.04 -3.02 9.75
C ILE A 37 -2.18 -4.03 9.00
N LEU A 38 -2.73 -5.19 8.63
CA LEU A 38 -2.03 -6.23 7.87
C LEU A 38 -1.54 -5.69 6.52
N ARG A 39 -2.37 -4.90 5.84
CA ARG A 39 -2.02 -4.28 4.56
C ARG A 39 -0.89 -3.27 4.69
N VAL A 40 -1.00 -2.32 5.63
CA VAL A 40 0.03 -1.30 5.84
C VAL A 40 1.36 -1.94 6.27
N SER A 41 1.31 -2.89 7.21
CA SER A 41 2.52 -3.57 7.68
C SER A 41 3.20 -4.38 6.58
N ALA A 42 2.45 -5.14 5.76
CA ALA A 42 3.02 -5.89 4.64
C ALA A 42 3.66 -4.97 3.58
N GLU A 43 3.02 -3.84 3.30
CA GLU A 43 3.49 -2.88 2.28
C GLU A 43 4.75 -2.12 2.75
N LEU A 44 4.91 -1.91 4.06
CA LEU A 44 6.12 -1.35 4.68
C LEU A 44 7.24 -2.39 4.88
N LEU A 45 6.91 -3.66 5.09
CA LEU A 45 7.90 -4.72 5.28
C LEU A 45 8.69 -5.01 3.99
N ASN A 46 8.05 -4.85 2.84
CA ASN A 46 8.62 -5.17 1.54
C ASN A 46 9.92 -4.38 1.23
N PRO A 47 9.98 -3.04 1.42
CA PRO A 47 11.24 -2.30 1.32
C PRO A 47 12.32 -2.84 2.25
N LEU A 48 11.98 -3.19 3.50
CA LEU A 48 12.94 -3.72 4.47
C LEU A 48 13.52 -5.05 4.01
N LEU A 49 12.69 -5.97 3.50
CA LEU A 49 13.17 -7.25 2.96
C LEU A 49 14.10 -7.06 1.76
N ASN A 50 13.83 -6.07 0.89
CA ASN A 50 14.71 -5.75 -0.23
C ASN A 50 16.10 -5.31 0.26
N ILE A 51 16.17 -4.49 1.31
CA ILE A 51 17.45 -4.08 1.91
C ILE A 51 18.25 -5.28 2.38
N VAL A 52 17.61 -6.14 3.19
CA VAL A 52 18.29 -7.29 3.78
C VAL A 52 18.84 -8.19 2.68
N ALA A 53 18.07 -8.41 1.61
CA ALA A 53 18.53 -9.15 0.43
C ALA A 53 19.75 -8.51 -0.26
N VAL A 54 19.80 -7.18 -0.38
CA VAL A 54 20.96 -6.46 -0.93
C VAL A 54 22.19 -6.61 -0.04
N PHE A 55 22.04 -6.49 1.28
CA PHE A 55 23.15 -6.68 2.23
C PHE A 55 23.72 -8.11 2.17
N ILE A 56 22.87 -9.12 2.09
CA ILE A 56 23.32 -10.52 1.98
C ILE A 56 24.04 -10.74 0.66
N SER A 57 23.49 -10.21 -0.44
CA SER A 57 24.11 -10.28 -1.76
C SER A 57 25.51 -9.64 -1.74
N ARG A 58 25.66 -8.49 -1.08
CA ARG A 58 26.96 -7.84 -0.88
C ARG A 58 27.93 -8.71 -0.07
N GLN A 59 27.46 -9.34 1.01
CA GLN A 59 28.30 -10.24 1.82
C GLN A 59 28.77 -11.46 1.03
N ILE A 60 27.89 -12.05 0.22
CA ILE A 60 28.25 -13.18 -0.66
C ILE A 60 29.36 -12.76 -1.63
N ILE A 61 29.20 -11.61 -2.31
CA ILE A 61 30.21 -11.07 -3.23
C ILE A 61 31.53 -10.84 -2.51
N ASN A 62 31.51 -10.17 -1.34
CA ASN A 62 32.72 -9.91 -0.56
C ASN A 62 33.44 -11.19 -0.16
N HIS A 63 32.71 -12.22 0.27
CA HIS A 63 33.30 -13.51 0.63
C HIS A 63 33.95 -14.19 -0.58
N ILE A 64 33.33 -14.14 -1.76
CA ILE A 64 33.89 -14.72 -2.99
C ILE A 64 35.12 -13.93 -3.46
N SER A 65 35.08 -12.59 -3.39
CA SER A 65 36.17 -11.74 -3.85
C SER A 65 37.39 -11.73 -2.92
N ALA A 66 37.18 -11.88 -1.61
CA ALA A 66 38.26 -11.86 -0.62
C ALA A 66 38.97 -13.22 -0.48
N SER A 67 38.33 -14.33 -0.86
CA SER A 67 38.89 -15.68 -0.70
C SER A 67 39.73 -16.10 -1.90
N VAL A 68 40.90 -15.49 -2.10
CA VAL A 68 41.94 -16.05 -2.97
C VAL A 68 42.64 -17.17 -2.19
N GLY A 69 42.11 -18.39 -2.25
CA GLY A 69 42.81 -19.61 -1.82
C GLY A 69 42.33 -20.31 -0.54
N ASN A 70 41.43 -19.71 0.26
CA ASN A 70 40.82 -20.39 1.42
C ASN A 70 39.32 -20.06 1.52
N PHE A 71 38.51 -20.85 0.81
CA PHE A 71 37.06 -20.71 0.82
C PHE A 71 36.50 -21.34 2.09
N ASN A 72 35.94 -20.52 2.99
CA ASN A 72 35.12 -21.05 4.07
C ASN A 72 33.73 -21.43 3.52
N THR A 73 33.65 -22.62 2.91
CA THR A 73 32.45 -23.14 2.23
C THR A 73 31.22 -23.15 3.13
N PHE A 74 31.39 -23.37 4.43
CA PHE A 74 30.30 -23.35 5.40
C PHE A 74 29.63 -21.97 5.53
N SER A 75 30.43 -20.90 5.56
CA SER A 75 29.92 -19.52 5.67
C SER A 75 29.14 -19.09 4.43
N ILE A 76 29.61 -19.47 3.24
CA ILE A 76 28.94 -19.16 1.97
C ILE A 76 27.63 -19.94 1.86
N TYR A 77 27.62 -21.22 2.22
CA TYR A 77 26.41 -22.03 2.19
C TYR A 77 25.34 -21.49 3.16
N ASN A 78 25.74 -21.04 4.35
CA ASN A 78 24.81 -20.42 5.30
C ASN A 78 24.22 -19.10 4.77
N LEU A 79 25.04 -18.27 4.10
CA LEU A 79 24.56 -17.02 3.47
C LEU A 79 23.59 -17.29 2.32
N LEU A 80 23.84 -18.32 1.51
CA LEU A 80 22.93 -18.75 0.43
C LEU A 80 21.59 -19.26 0.98
N LEU A 81 21.64 -20.11 2.01
CA LEU A 81 20.43 -20.61 2.68
C LEU A 81 19.62 -19.44 3.26
N LEU A 82 20.29 -18.47 3.88
CA LEU A 82 19.63 -17.29 4.44
C LEU A 82 19.01 -16.40 3.35
N MET A 83 19.64 -16.28 2.17
CA MET A 83 19.07 -15.61 1.01
C MET A 83 17.81 -16.31 0.49
N ASP A 84 17.83 -17.64 0.40
CA ASP A 84 16.67 -18.44 -0.01
C ASP A 84 15.49 -18.31 0.97
N LEU A 85 15.76 -18.31 2.28
CA LEU A 85 14.73 -18.10 3.30
C LEU A 85 14.08 -16.73 3.17
N ILE A 86 14.86 -15.68 2.89
CA ILE A 86 14.32 -14.33 2.67
C ILE A 86 13.52 -14.26 1.39
N ALA A 87 13.97 -14.91 0.32
CA ALA A 87 13.23 -15.00 -0.93
C ALA A 87 11.87 -15.69 -0.71
N LEU A 88 11.84 -16.81 0.01
CA LEU A 88 10.60 -17.50 0.38
C LEU A 88 9.69 -16.63 1.24
N LEU A 89 10.22 -15.98 2.28
CA LEU A 89 9.46 -15.06 3.13
C LEU A 89 8.85 -13.93 2.31
N LYS A 90 9.61 -13.38 1.34
CA LYS A 90 9.12 -12.33 0.45
C LYS A 90 7.97 -12.80 -0.42
N VAL A 91 8.02 -14.00 -0.97
CA VAL A 91 6.92 -14.59 -1.75
C VAL A 91 5.66 -14.72 -0.88
N ILE A 92 5.80 -15.24 0.34
CA ILE A 92 4.69 -15.38 1.29
C ILE A 92 4.10 -14.00 1.60
N MET A 93 4.93 -13.01 1.92
CA MET A 93 4.48 -11.65 2.22
C MET A 93 3.74 -11.00 1.06
N ILE A 94 4.21 -11.16 -0.17
CA ILE A 94 3.50 -10.67 -1.37
C ILE A 94 2.13 -11.31 -1.49
N LYS A 95 2.01 -12.63 -1.25
CA LYS A 95 0.72 -13.34 -1.30
C LYS A 95 -0.23 -12.85 -0.20
N VAL A 96 0.26 -12.66 1.02
CA VAL A 96 -0.51 -12.11 2.14
C VAL A 96 -0.99 -10.70 1.82
N GLN A 97 -0.13 -9.85 1.26
CA GLN A 97 -0.48 -8.48 0.86
C GLN A 97 -1.59 -8.48 -0.20
N ILE A 98 -1.47 -9.31 -1.25
CA ILE A 98 -2.49 -9.43 -2.30
C ILE A 98 -3.82 -9.91 -1.72
N TYR A 99 -3.79 -10.96 -0.90
CA TYR A 99 -4.99 -11.52 -0.27
C TYR A 99 -5.68 -10.48 0.63
N SER A 100 -4.93 -9.82 1.51
CA SER A 100 -5.43 -8.77 2.38
C SER A 100 -6.05 -7.62 1.59
N ARG A 101 -5.46 -7.26 0.45
CA ARG A 101 -5.97 -6.20 -0.42
C ARG A 101 -7.31 -6.59 -1.05
N ILE A 102 -7.44 -7.82 -1.55
CA ILE A 102 -8.67 -8.30 -2.18
C ILE A 102 -9.80 -8.35 -1.15
N VAL A 103 -9.59 -9.04 -0.02
CA VAL A 103 -10.62 -9.18 1.02
C VAL A 103 -11.06 -7.83 1.57
N HIS A 104 -10.12 -6.94 1.84
CA HIS A 104 -10.44 -5.59 2.31
C HIS A 104 -11.20 -4.76 1.26
N SER A 105 -10.89 -4.95 -0.03
CA SER A 105 -11.60 -4.28 -1.12
C SER A 105 -13.04 -4.77 -1.21
N GLU A 106 -13.26 -6.08 -1.13
CA GLU A 106 -14.60 -6.68 -1.15
C GLU A 106 -15.43 -6.24 0.06
N GLN A 107 -14.83 -6.21 1.26
CA GLN A 107 -15.52 -5.76 2.46
C GLN A 107 -15.97 -4.29 2.38
N LEU A 108 -15.11 -3.42 1.83
CA LEU A 108 -15.46 -2.02 1.61
C LEU A 108 -16.58 -1.87 0.57
N ASP A 109 -16.49 -2.60 -0.54
CA ASP A 109 -17.50 -2.57 -1.60
C ASP A 109 -18.88 -3.04 -1.10
N HIS A 110 -18.91 -4.14 -0.34
CA HIS A 110 -20.11 -4.63 0.33
C HIS A 110 -20.67 -3.60 1.33
N TRP A 111 -19.81 -2.96 2.11
CA TRP A 111 -20.24 -1.94 3.07
C TRP A 111 -20.85 -0.73 2.36
N ILE A 112 -20.22 -0.22 1.30
CA ILE A 112 -20.73 0.92 0.52
C ILE A 112 -22.08 0.57 -0.09
N THR A 113 -22.17 -0.60 -0.76
CA THR A 113 -23.39 -1.07 -1.40
C THR A 113 -24.53 -1.21 -0.39
N ARG A 114 -24.28 -1.79 0.78
CA ARG A 114 -25.29 -1.96 1.83
C ARG A 114 -25.81 -0.61 2.34
N ASN A 115 -24.93 0.35 2.61
CA ASN A 115 -25.36 1.69 3.06
C ASN A 115 -26.16 2.43 1.98
N MET A 116 -25.81 2.26 0.69
CA MET A 116 -26.56 2.88 -0.40
C MET A 116 -27.96 2.27 -0.58
N ILE A 117 -28.08 0.95 -0.41
CA ILE A 117 -29.37 0.26 -0.42
C ILE A 117 -30.25 0.74 0.76
N GLU A 118 -29.69 0.78 1.97
CA GLU A 118 -30.39 1.25 3.16
C GLU A 118 -30.81 2.73 3.03
N PHE A 119 -29.95 3.57 2.45
CA PHE A 119 -30.29 4.94 2.11
C PHE A 119 -31.45 5.01 1.12
N SER A 120 -31.42 4.21 0.05
CA SER A 120 -32.48 4.18 -0.97
C SER A 120 -33.84 3.76 -0.38
N PHE A 121 -33.86 2.86 0.61
CA PHE A 121 -35.11 2.48 1.30
C PHE A 121 -35.68 3.56 2.21
N ASN A 122 -34.84 4.47 2.73
CA ASN A 122 -35.26 5.54 3.64
C ASN A 122 -35.66 6.83 2.92
N VAL A 123 -35.51 6.88 1.59
CA VAL A 123 -35.78 8.04 0.77
C VAL A 123 -37.20 7.95 0.19
N ASP A 124 -37.91 9.09 0.18
CA ASP A 124 -39.30 9.17 -0.28
C ASP A 124 -39.44 8.83 -1.77
N LEU A 125 -40.61 8.33 -2.18
CA LEU A 125 -40.84 7.86 -3.56
C LEU A 125 -40.61 8.98 -4.59
N ALA A 126 -40.95 10.23 -4.22
CA ALA A 126 -40.76 11.42 -5.04
C ALA A 126 -39.29 11.68 -5.45
N TYR A 127 -38.33 11.13 -4.71
CA TYR A 127 -36.91 11.24 -5.03
C TYR A 127 -36.48 10.28 -6.14
N PHE A 128 -37.19 9.16 -6.33
CA PHE A 128 -36.91 8.23 -7.43
C PHE A 128 -37.33 8.79 -8.79
N ASP A 129 -38.34 9.67 -8.81
CA ASP A 129 -38.83 10.36 -10.01
C ASP A 129 -37.93 11.52 -10.45
N ASN A 130 -36.96 11.93 -9.62
CA ASN A 130 -36.03 13.02 -9.94
C ASN A 130 -34.76 12.48 -10.63
N PRO A 131 -34.53 12.77 -11.92
CA PRO A 131 -33.35 12.29 -12.65
C PRO A 131 -32.03 12.77 -12.04
N ASN A 132 -32.00 13.98 -11.46
CA ASN A 132 -30.80 14.49 -10.79
C ASN A 132 -30.42 13.66 -9.55
N TYR A 133 -31.38 12.95 -8.97
CA TYR A 133 -31.12 12.13 -7.79
C TYR A 133 -30.58 10.75 -8.17
N GLN A 134 -31.12 10.15 -9.22
CA GLN A 134 -30.59 8.92 -9.83
C GLN A 134 -29.14 9.11 -10.27
N ASP A 135 -28.82 10.25 -10.89
CA ASP A 135 -27.45 10.59 -11.30
C ASP A 135 -26.50 10.68 -10.09
N LYS A 136 -26.96 11.26 -8.98
CA LYS A 136 -26.16 11.39 -7.75
C LYS A 136 -25.93 10.04 -7.06
N ILE A 137 -26.95 9.19 -6.97
CA ILE A 137 -26.80 7.84 -6.39
C ILE A 137 -25.85 7.01 -7.25
N THR A 138 -26.04 7.02 -8.57
CA THR A 138 -25.19 6.25 -9.50
C THR A 138 -23.74 6.74 -9.44
N SER A 139 -23.54 8.07 -9.38
CA SER A 139 -22.20 8.66 -9.20
C SER A 139 -21.59 8.27 -7.86
N ALA A 140 -22.34 8.32 -6.76
CA ALA A 140 -21.86 7.92 -5.43
C ALA A 140 -21.46 6.44 -5.38
N MET A 141 -22.24 5.54 -6.02
CA MET A 141 -21.90 4.12 -6.11
C MET A 141 -20.64 3.89 -6.94
N ARG A 142 -20.51 4.55 -8.10
CA ARG A 142 -19.33 4.46 -8.95
C ARG A 142 -18.08 4.97 -8.21
N ASP A 143 -18.18 6.14 -7.60
CA ASP A 143 -17.05 6.83 -6.96
C ASP A 143 -16.65 6.14 -5.65
N GLY A 144 -17.55 5.38 -5.01
CA GLY A 144 -17.23 4.51 -3.87
C GLY A 144 -16.17 3.45 -4.19
N SER A 145 -16.20 2.86 -5.38
CA SER A 145 -15.16 1.90 -5.82
C SER A 145 -13.79 2.56 -6.03
N ILE A 146 -13.77 3.84 -6.39
CA ILE A 146 -12.56 4.64 -6.58
C ILE A 146 -11.87 4.92 -5.23
N LEU A 147 -12.64 5.04 -4.15
CA LEU A 147 -12.14 5.24 -2.79
C LEU A 147 -11.19 4.13 -2.34
N VAL A 148 -11.55 2.87 -2.64
CA VAL A 148 -10.73 1.71 -2.30
C VAL A 148 -9.40 1.71 -3.05
N GLN A 149 -9.42 2.14 -4.31
CA GLN A 149 -8.23 2.25 -5.14
C GLN A 149 -7.34 3.41 -4.67
N ALA A 150 -7.92 4.58 -4.39
CA ALA A 150 -7.22 5.75 -3.89
C ALA A 150 -6.47 5.42 -2.59
N LEU A 151 -7.14 4.76 -1.65
CA LEU A 151 -6.55 4.32 -0.38
C LEU A 151 -5.33 3.41 -0.61
N GLY A 152 -5.46 2.46 -1.55
CA GLY A 152 -4.36 1.59 -1.92
C GLY A 152 -3.17 2.32 -2.52
N SER A 153 -3.43 3.17 -3.51
CA SER A 153 -2.40 3.96 -4.17
C SER A 153 -1.67 4.88 -3.18
N SER A 154 -2.37 5.44 -2.20
CA SER A 154 -1.75 6.26 -1.16
C SER A 154 -0.81 5.47 -0.24
N ILE A 155 -1.19 4.26 0.18
CA ILE A 155 -0.28 3.40 0.98
C ILE A 155 0.94 3.00 0.15
N SER A 156 0.74 2.60 -1.12
CA SER A 156 1.84 2.27 -2.02
C SER A 156 2.77 3.47 -2.25
N ALA A 157 2.25 4.69 -2.35
CA ALA A 157 3.05 5.90 -2.49
C ALA A 157 3.95 6.15 -1.26
N ILE A 158 3.40 5.97 -0.05
CA ILE A 158 4.18 6.09 1.20
C ILE A 158 5.28 5.03 1.24
N SER A 159 4.96 3.77 0.91
CA SER A 159 5.95 2.69 0.84
C SER A 159 7.05 2.97 -0.19
N ALA A 160 6.72 3.55 -1.34
CA ALA A 160 7.69 3.93 -2.37
C ALA A 160 8.63 5.05 -1.89
N ILE A 161 8.11 6.06 -1.19
CA ILE A 161 8.93 7.13 -0.59
C ILE A 161 9.92 6.54 0.41
N ILE A 162 9.46 5.64 1.27
CA ILE A 162 10.32 4.96 2.25
C ILE A 162 11.39 4.12 1.54
N SER A 163 10.99 3.34 0.53
CA SER A 163 11.91 2.56 -0.31
C SER A 163 12.98 3.44 -0.95
N PHE A 164 12.61 4.63 -1.44
CA PHE A 164 13.51 5.58 -2.06
C PHE A 164 14.52 6.17 -1.05
N LEU A 165 14.04 6.61 0.12
CA LEU A 165 14.92 7.13 1.18
C LEU A 165 15.93 6.08 1.63
N ILE A 166 15.47 4.85 1.79
CA ILE A 166 16.29 3.70 2.16
C ILE A 166 17.36 3.42 1.10
N ALA A 167 16.99 3.40 -0.18
CA ALA A 167 17.94 3.18 -1.27
C ALA A 167 19.03 4.25 -1.26
N PHE A 168 18.68 5.51 -1.02
CA PHE A 168 19.63 6.62 -0.94
C PHE A 168 20.59 6.54 0.25
N VAL A 169 20.18 5.92 1.36
CA VAL A 169 21.05 5.75 2.54
C VAL A 169 22.07 4.61 2.33
N ILE A 170 21.72 3.61 1.52
CA ILE A 170 22.55 2.41 1.32
C ILE A 170 23.55 2.58 0.17
N LEU A 171 23.16 3.33 -0.87
CA LEU A 171 23.90 3.53 -2.12
C LEU A 171 24.79 4.77 -2.06
#